data_AF-A0A0D8Y087-F1
#
_entry.id   AF-A0A0D8Y087-F1
#
_cell.length_a   1.000
_cell.length_b   1.000
_cell.length_c   1.000
_cell.angle_alpha   90.00
_cell.angle_beta   90.00
_cell.angle_gamma   90.00
#
_symmetry.space_group_name_H-M   'P 1'
#
loop_
_entity.id
_entity.type
_entity.pdbx_description
1 polymer ?
#
loop_
_entity_poly.entity_id
_entity_poly.type
_entity_poly.pdbx_seq_one_letter_code
_entity_poly.pdbx_strand_id
1 'polypeptide(L)'
;MLIVTSDESEGIVPFLSIDVSRLNISALYTDDRVQILNCSGQFNAYCCSQQETFMRDSSFCVIFNSKNFPRLFWESLRLGCIPVVASMDVILPFQANLDWRLASVRIALARFPELHFILRSFDMPEVLEMRRMGRIFFEHYLSDRSVVIRTLLASLRERLGILSPAQDVVNVLISGKQCCALSPACVLGPIEASVDSPAFLHNFSSINMYSYRYWNIVGISGKSPEFIPFSVDPPSESEFFADSNIGFRPIKPGSGVEFSKALGGNRIREQFTVVLLTYNRDSVLSTSLERLHRLPYLNKVIVIWNNIAREPPGAWPRLHVPVEFIKVPKNSLNNRFVPWNRIRTEAVLSLDDDVDLEQQEIIFAFRVWRENRHRIVGFPARYHARYGDQMYYNSNYTCQLSIILTGAAFLHKSYLHAYTHQMPQAIRQHVDDVTNCEDIAMNFLVAHLTRQSPIKTTDKWTLKCPTCSESLWRDQSHFRERNDCIHLFTKIYGYNPLKFTQYRADSVLFKTDLPPDRQKCFRSI
;
A
#
# COMPACT_ATOMS: atom_id res chain seq x y z
N MET A 1 3.31 18.58 23.31
CA MET A 1 4.68 19.05 23.62
C MET A 1 5.24 19.77 22.40
N LEU A 2 5.77 20.98 22.61
CA LEU A 2 6.28 21.92 21.61
C LEU A 2 7.74 22.27 21.95
N ILE A 3 8.62 22.27 20.94
CA ILE A 3 9.99 22.76 21.11
C ILE A 3 10.20 24.04 20.32
N VAL A 4 10.85 25.00 20.95
CA VAL A 4 11.37 26.21 20.31
C VAL A 4 12.87 26.09 20.17
N THR A 5 13.35 26.01 18.93
CA THR A 5 14.79 26.07 18.64
C THR A 5 15.15 27.51 18.29
N SER A 6 15.91 28.18 19.17
CA SER A 6 16.42 29.53 18.92
C SER A 6 17.92 29.48 18.70
N ASP A 7 18.39 30.19 17.67
CA ASP A 7 19.81 30.39 17.42
C ASP A 7 20.10 31.89 17.59
N GLU A 8 21.11 32.25 18.38
CA GLU A 8 21.52 33.64 18.58
C GLU A 8 22.21 34.16 17.31
N SER A 9 21.41 34.64 16.36
CA SER A 9 21.87 35.70 15.48
C SER A 9 21.42 37.03 16.07
N GLU A 10 22.38 37.86 16.46
CA GLU A 10 22.31 39.17 17.15
C GLU A 10 21.38 40.25 16.55
N GLY A 11 20.40 39.92 15.69
CA GLY A 11 19.47 40.87 15.07
C GLY A 11 17.97 40.58 15.24
N ILE A 12 17.57 39.40 15.75
CA ILE A 12 16.15 38.97 15.80
C ILE A 12 15.59 38.99 17.25
N VAL A 13 16.44 39.19 18.25
CA VAL A 13 16.24 38.71 19.64
C VAL A 13 15.46 39.63 20.62
N PRO A 14 15.29 40.97 20.48
CA PRO A 14 14.63 41.73 21.54
C PRO A 14 13.13 41.41 21.72
N PHE A 15 12.40 41.16 20.63
CA PHE A 15 10.93 40.92 20.68
C PHE A 15 10.57 39.47 21.01
N LEU A 16 11.47 38.53 20.70
CA LEU A 16 11.20 37.09 20.80
C LEU A 16 11.21 36.56 22.24
N SER A 17 11.95 37.17 23.16
CA SER A 17 12.01 36.71 24.55
C SER A 17 10.67 36.89 25.30
N ILE A 18 10.00 38.02 25.08
CA ILE A 18 8.67 38.31 25.65
C ILE A 18 7.62 37.37 25.06
N ASP A 19 7.64 37.17 23.75
CA ASP A 19 6.64 36.33 23.08
C ASP A 19 6.83 34.84 23.37
N VAL A 20 8.08 34.37 23.51
CA VAL A 20 8.38 33.01 23.98
C VAL A 20 7.94 32.83 25.44
N SER A 21 8.11 33.86 26.28
CA SER A 21 7.61 33.84 27.66
C SER A 21 6.08 33.73 27.70
N ARG A 22 5.37 34.48 26.85
CA ARG A 22 3.90 34.41 26.72
C ARG A 22 3.43 33.03 26.28
N LEU A 23 4.14 32.42 25.32
CA LEU A 23 3.84 31.07 24.84
C LEU A 23 4.08 30.01 25.93
N ASN A 24 5.12 30.17 26.75
CA ASN A 24 5.33 29.28 27.90
C ASN A 24 4.22 29.42 28.95
N ILE A 25 3.80 30.67 29.23
CA ILE A 25 2.69 30.95 30.16
C ILE A 25 1.38 30.32 29.66
N SER A 26 1.04 30.49 28.38
CA SER A 26 -0.20 29.93 27.81
C SER A 26 -0.19 28.40 27.83
N ALA A 27 0.96 27.77 27.59
CA ALA A 27 1.13 26.34 27.67
C ALA A 27 0.93 25.81 29.11
N LEU A 28 1.52 26.48 30.10
CA LEU A 28 1.37 26.12 31.53
C LEU A 28 -0.09 26.12 31.99
N TYR A 29 -0.93 27.05 31.53
CA TYR A 29 -2.35 27.08 31.86
C TYR A 29 -3.15 25.89 31.33
N THR A 30 -2.60 25.16 30.37
CA THR A 30 -3.30 24.09 29.65
C THR A 30 -2.62 22.73 29.76
N ASP A 31 -1.66 22.60 30.68
CA ASP A 31 -0.81 21.43 30.92
C ASP A 31 -0.01 20.98 29.68
N ASP A 32 0.22 21.91 28.75
CA ASP A 32 1.08 21.72 27.60
C ASP A 32 2.54 21.99 27.97
N ARG A 33 3.46 21.17 27.45
CA ARG A 33 4.90 21.33 27.68
C ARG A 33 5.56 22.08 26.55
N VAL A 34 6.22 23.19 26.87
CA VAL A 34 7.11 23.94 25.98
C VAL A 34 8.55 23.77 26.45
N GLN A 35 9.44 23.41 25.54
CA GLN A 35 10.88 23.37 25.79
C GLN A 35 11.59 24.37 24.88
N ILE A 36 12.51 25.14 25.44
CA ILE A 36 13.29 26.14 24.72
C ILE A 36 14.73 25.65 24.70
N LEU A 37 15.26 25.42 23.50
CA LEU A 37 16.65 25.04 23.28
C LEU A 37 17.40 26.25 22.71
N ASN A 38 18.35 26.77 23.48
CA ASN A 38 19.32 27.75 23.01
C ASN A 38 20.69 27.06 22.95
N CYS A 39 21.12 26.69 21.74
CA CYS A 39 22.43 26.08 21.51
C CYS A 39 23.46 27.13 21.05
N SER A 40 23.43 28.34 21.63
CA SER A 40 24.42 29.39 21.35
C SER A 40 25.73 29.11 22.08
N GLY A 41 26.82 28.97 21.32
CA GLY A 41 28.19 28.86 21.86
C GLY A 41 28.79 27.45 21.77
N GLN A 42 29.68 27.28 20.77
CA GLN A 42 30.47 26.08 20.45
C GLN A 42 29.68 24.78 20.24
N PHE A 43 30.03 24.08 19.15
CA PHE A 43 29.52 22.75 18.80
C PHE A 43 29.84 21.73 19.91
N ASN A 44 29.03 21.72 20.97
CA ASN A 44 29.14 20.74 22.03
C ASN A 44 28.26 19.55 21.64
N ALA A 45 28.86 18.36 21.54
CA ALA A 45 28.15 17.10 21.24
C ALA A 45 26.93 16.89 22.16
N TYR A 46 26.99 17.44 23.37
CA TYR A 46 25.92 17.47 24.36
C TYR A 46 24.65 18.19 23.86
N CYS A 47 24.75 19.38 23.26
CA CYS A 47 23.58 20.14 22.77
C CYS A 47 22.90 19.41 21.61
N CYS A 48 23.69 18.80 20.71
CA CYS A 48 23.16 17.98 19.62
C CYS A 48 22.39 16.76 20.16
N SER A 49 22.92 16.08 21.18
CA SER A 49 22.25 14.91 21.77
C SER A 49 20.92 15.26 22.45
N GLN A 50 20.88 16.36 23.22
CA GLN A 50 19.66 16.84 23.86
C GLN A 50 18.61 17.30 22.84
N GLN A 51 19.05 18.00 21.79
CA GLN A 51 18.17 18.44 20.72
C GLN A 51 17.49 17.26 20.01
N GLU A 52 18.24 16.20 19.69
CA GLU A 52 17.65 15.00 19.08
C GLU A 52 16.60 14.34 19.99
N THR A 53 16.89 14.21 21.29
CA THR A 53 15.96 13.63 22.26
C THR A 53 14.67 14.45 22.33
N PHE A 54 14.80 15.77 22.52
CA PHE A 54 13.63 16.64 22.63
C PHE A 54 12.80 16.63 21.34
N MET A 55 13.44 16.77 20.17
CA MET A 55 12.71 16.76 18.89
C MET A 55 11.92 15.46 18.69
N ARG A 56 12.48 14.31 19.11
CA ARG A 56 11.80 13.02 19.03
C ARG A 56 10.53 12.96 19.89
N ASP A 57 10.61 13.54 21.09
CA ASP A 57 9.53 13.52 22.09
C ASP A 57 8.46 14.59 21.82
N SER A 58 8.73 15.54 20.93
CA SER A 58 7.82 16.65 20.62
C SER A 58 6.95 16.41 19.40
N SER A 59 5.76 17.02 19.42
CA SER A 59 4.85 17.01 18.27
C SER A 59 5.25 18.06 17.23
N PHE A 60 5.68 19.23 17.70
CA PHE A 60 5.97 20.41 16.89
C PHE A 60 7.33 20.99 17.24
N CYS A 61 8.05 21.43 16.21
CA CYS A 61 9.38 22.04 16.32
C CYS A 61 9.35 23.41 15.63
N VAL A 62 9.42 24.48 16.42
CA VAL A 62 9.48 25.85 15.93
C VAL A 62 10.88 26.17 15.43
N ILE A 63 10.94 26.62 14.18
CA ILE A 63 12.17 26.93 13.47
C ILE A 63 12.07 28.35 12.92
N PHE A 64 13.02 29.21 13.31
CA PHE A 64 13.14 30.57 12.81
C PHE A 64 13.96 30.63 11.53
N ASN A 65 13.79 31.70 10.76
CA ASN A 65 14.62 31.97 9.59
C ASN A 65 16.04 32.37 10.04
N SER A 66 16.92 31.38 10.19
CA SER A 66 18.32 31.53 10.60
C SER A 66 19.24 30.76 9.65
N LYS A 67 20.56 30.93 9.81
CA LYS A 67 21.57 30.19 9.02
C LYS A 67 21.44 28.67 9.21
N ASN A 68 20.96 28.21 10.36
CA ASN A 68 20.77 26.81 10.69
C ASN A 68 19.40 26.25 10.25
N PHE A 69 18.53 27.07 9.64
CA PHE A 69 17.20 26.64 9.20
C PHE A 69 17.20 25.34 8.38
N PRO A 70 18.04 25.16 7.32
CA PRO A 70 17.97 23.95 6.50
C PRO A 70 18.29 22.68 7.30
N ARG A 71 19.23 22.77 8.24
CA ARG A 71 19.61 21.67 9.12
C ARG A 71 18.47 21.33 10.09
N LEU A 72 17.94 22.33 10.80
CA LEU A 72 16.85 22.14 11.78
C LEU A 72 15.57 21.62 11.12
N PHE A 73 15.26 22.11 9.92
CA PHE A 73 14.13 21.65 9.13
C PHE A 73 14.30 20.20 8.67
N TRP A 74 15.50 19.81 8.26
CA TRP A 74 15.81 18.43 7.87
C TRP A 74 15.78 17.47 9.07
N GLU A 75 16.36 17.88 10.21
CA GLU A 75 16.38 17.09 11.45
C GLU A 75 14.98 16.90 12.04
N SER A 76 14.13 17.94 12.03
CA SER A 76 12.75 17.84 12.54
C SER A 76 11.96 16.78 11.77
N LEU A 77 12.01 16.79 10.44
CA LEU A 77 11.36 15.78 9.60
C LEU A 77 11.91 14.37 9.86
N ARG A 78 13.24 14.22 9.96
CA ARG A 78 13.89 12.93 10.25
C ARG A 78 13.45 12.33 11.59
N LEU A 79 13.29 13.18 12.60
CA LEU A 79 12.90 12.77 13.95
C LEU A 79 11.37 12.73 14.13
N GLY A 80 10.62 13.04 13.08
CA GLY A 80 9.15 13.01 13.08
C GLY A 80 8.52 14.15 13.88
N CYS A 81 9.23 15.26 14.09
CA CYS A 81 8.69 16.48 14.69
C CYS A 81 8.15 17.40 13.59
N ILE A 82 6.90 17.88 13.71
CA ILE A 82 6.30 18.73 12.67
C ILE A 82 6.99 20.10 12.66
N PRO A 83 7.68 20.51 11.58
CA PRO A 83 8.29 21.82 11.51
C PRO A 83 7.22 22.92 11.50
N VAL A 84 7.35 23.85 12.44
CA VAL A 84 6.61 25.11 12.50
C VAL A 84 7.56 26.21 12.04
N VAL A 85 7.42 26.63 10.78
CA VAL A 85 8.27 27.63 10.14
C VAL A 85 7.75 29.02 10.48
N ALA A 86 8.48 29.75 11.34
CA ALA A 86 8.16 31.12 11.75
C ALA A 86 8.60 32.16 10.69
N SER A 87 8.29 31.90 9.42
CA SER A 87 8.54 32.79 8.29
C SER A 87 7.66 32.44 7.09
N MET A 88 7.17 33.47 6.41
CA MET A 88 6.42 33.33 5.15
C MET A 88 7.31 33.38 3.90
N ASP A 89 8.57 33.82 4.04
CA ASP A 89 9.45 34.08 2.90
C ASP A 89 10.39 32.91 2.58
N VAL A 90 10.60 32.00 3.54
CA VAL A 90 11.45 30.84 3.34
C VAL A 90 10.87 29.92 2.26
N ILE A 91 11.70 29.56 1.28
CA ILE A 91 11.36 28.58 0.25
C ILE A 91 11.75 27.19 0.76
N LEU A 92 10.77 26.30 0.84
CA LEU A 92 10.99 24.93 1.29
C LEU A 92 11.51 24.03 0.15
N PRO A 93 12.24 22.94 0.47
CA PRO A 93 12.78 22.03 -0.55
C PRO A 93 11.68 21.52 -1.48
N PHE A 94 11.90 21.64 -2.80
CA PHE A 94 10.94 21.19 -3.82
C PHE A 94 9.50 21.73 -3.63
N GLN A 95 9.32 22.93 -3.06
CA GLN A 95 8.01 23.52 -2.77
C GLN A 95 7.05 23.60 -3.97
N ALA A 96 7.56 23.56 -5.20
CA ALA A 96 6.73 23.52 -6.40
C ALA A 96 6.04 22.15 -6.62
N ASN A 97 6.63 21.07 -6.11
CA ASN A 97 6.14 19.70 -6.26
C ASN A 97 5.53 19.16 -4.95
N LEU A 98 6.15 19.52 -3.82
CA LEU A 98 5.75 19.08 -2.48
C LEU A 98 4.82 20.10 -1.82
N ASP A 99 3.65 19.62 -1.43
CA ASP A 99 2.67 20.36 -0.66
C ASP A 99 3.02 20.31 0.83
N TRP A 100 3.89 21.24 1.24
CA TRP A 100 4.36 21.33 2.62
C TRP A 100 3.26 21.61 3.65
N ARG A 101 2.04 21.98 3.24
CA ARG A 101 0.89 22.10 4.17
C ARG A 101 0.52 20.76 4.78
N LEU A 102 0.86 19.65 4.11
CA LEU A 102 0.63 18.29 4.60
C LEU A 102 1.61 17.86 5.71
N ALA A 103 2.74 18.55 5.87
CA ALA A 103 3.85 18.10 6.72
C ALA A 103 4.46 19.19 7.60
N SER A 104 4.05 20.45 7.45
CA SER A 104 4.60 21.60 8.17
C SER A 104 3.53 22.65 8.43
N VAL A 105 3.73 23.47 9.46
CA VAL A 105 2.91 24.65 9.74
C VAL A 105 3.73 25.90 9.43
N ARG A 106 3.15 26.87 8.73
CA ARG A 106 3.79 28.16 8.47
C ARG A 106 3.06 29.26 9.21
N ILE A 107 3.81 30.14 9.86
CA ILE A 107 3.26 31.28 10.58
C ILE A 107 4.12 32.52 10.33
N ALA A 108 3.46 33.66 10.14
CA ALA A 108 4.14 34.95 10.11
C ALA A 108 4.71 35.26 11.49
N LEU A 109 5.92 35.81 11.56
CA LEU A 109 6.58 36.10 12.84
C LEU A 109 5.73 37.01 13.74
N ALA A 110 4.98 37.95 13.16
CA ALA A 110 4.07 38.84 13.89
C ALA A 110 2.90 38.09 14.60
N ARG A 111 2.55 36.89 14.15
CA ARG A 111 1.50 36.04 14.75
C ARG A 111 2.06 35.03 15.76
N PHE A 112 3.36 35.06 16.03
CA PHE A 112 3.99 34.17 17.00
C PHE A 112 3.31 34.16 18.38
N PRO A 113 2.79 35.29 18.91
CA PRO A 113 2.05 35.27 20.18
C PRO A 113 0.79 34.39 20.17
N GLU A 114 0.21 34.12 18.99
CA GLU A 114 -0.97 33.27 18.82
C GLU A 114 -0.61 31.78 18.61
N LEU A 115 0.68 31.45 18.52
CA LEU A 115 1.13 30.14 18.04
C LEU A 115 0.60 28.98 18.88
N HIS A 116 0.58 29.10 20.20
CA HIS A 116 0.07 28.04 21.07
C HIS A 116 -1.41 27.73 20.79
N PHE A 117 -2.24 28.75 20.60
CA PHE A 117 -3.65 28.59 20.23
C PHE A 117 -3.83 27.95 18.86
N ILE A 118 -3.01 28.36 17.87
CA ILE A 118 -3.04 27.79 16.52
C ILE A 118 -2.67 26.31 16.55
N LEU A 119 -1.58 25.93 17.23
CA LEU A 119 -1.15 24.52 17.25
C LEU A 119 -2.12 23.61 18.01
N ARG A 120 -2.80 24.15 19.04
CA ARG A 120 -3.81 23.42 19.80
C ARG A 120 -5.11 23.22 19.03
N SER A 121 -5.35 23.96 17.95
CA SER A 121 -6.54 23.76 17.11
C SER A 121 -6.43 22.55 16.18
N PHE A 122 -5.26 21.92 16.09
CA PHE A 122 -5.07 20.70 15.30
C PHE A 122 -5.46 19.48 16.12
N ASP A 123 -6.34 18.66 15.58
CA ASP A 123 -6.75 17.42 16.23
C ASP A 123 -5.62 16.39 16.18
N MET A 124 -5.58 15.50 17.17
CA MET A 124 -4.54 14.47 17.26
C MET A 124 -4.39 13.61 15.98
N PRO A 125 -5.48 13.18 15.28
CA PRO A 125 -5.36 12.47 14.01
C PRO A 125 -4.67 13.29 12.91
N GLU A 126 -4.88 14.61 12.88
CA GLU A 126 -4.24 15.51 11.92
C GLU A 126 -2.75 15.64 12.22
N VAL A 127 -2.40 15.84 13.49
CA VAL A 127 -0.99 15.87 13.94
C VAL A 127 -0.28 14.57 13.56
N LEU A 128 -0.88 13.41 13.83
CA LEU A 128 -0.30 12.12 13.46
C LEU A 128 -0.14 11.94 11.96
N GLU A 129 -1.10 12.43 11.16
CA GLU A 129 -1.03 12.39 9.71
C GLU A 129 0.06 13.34 9.17
N MET A 130 0.21 14.53 9.75
CA MET A 130 1.29 15.45 9.40
C MET A 130 2.67 14.87 9.72
N ARG A 131 2.84 14.21 10.87
CA ARG A 131 4.09 13.50 11.21
C ARG A 131 4.40 12.40 10.19
N ARG A 132 3.38 11.62 9.78
CA ARG A 132 3.52 10.58 8.76
C ARG A 132 3.92 11.18 7.41
N MET A 133 3.26 12.25 6.98
CA MET A 133 3.57 12.93 5.72
C MET A 133 4.96 13.55 5.72
N GLY A 134 5.38 14.17 6.83
CA GLY A 134 6.75 14.66 7.00
C GLY A 134 7.78 13.55 6.87
N ARG A 135 7.52 12.39 7.46
CA ARG A 135 8.37 11.21 7.29
C ARG A 135 8.39 10.70 5.85
N ILE A 136 7.25 10.65 5.16
CA ILE A 136 7.20 10.24 3.75
C ILE A 136 8.00 11.19 2.87
N PHE A 137 7.85 12.50 3.06
CA PHE A 137 8.61 13.50 2.31
C PHE A 137 10.10 13.38 2.59
N PHE A 138 10.47 13.15 3.84
CA PHE A 138 11.84 12.88 4.22
C PHE A 138 12.38 11.64 3.51
N GLU A 139 11.75 10.48 3.69
CA GLU A 139 12.25 9.20 3.19
C GLU A 139 12.36 9.17 1.66
N HIS A 140 11.35 9.69 0.96
CA HIS A 140 11.28 9.61 -0.51
C HIS A 140 12.03 10.72 -1.23
N TYR A 141 12.25 11.88 -0.59
CA TYR A 141 12.76 13.07 -1.28
C TYR A 141 14.00 13.73 -0.66
N LEU A 142 14.24 13.54 0.65
CA LEU A 142 15.26 14.30 1.38
C LEU A 142 16.22 13.44 2.22
N SER A 143 16.06 12.11 2.26
CA SER A 143 16.73 11.24 3.23
C SER A 143 18.24 11.16 3.05
N ASP A 144 18.72 11.15 1.81
CA ASP A 144 20.15 11.19 1.51
C ASP A 144 20.45 11.94 0.20
N ARG A 145 21.74 12.12 -0.11
CA ARG A 145 22.21 12.83 -1.31
C ARG A 145 21.73 12.18 -2.62
N SER A 146 21.72 10.84 -2.69
CA SER A 146 21.28 10.09 -3.86
C SER A 146 19.79 10.28 -4.10
N VAL A 147 19.00 10.27 -3.03
CA VAL A 147 17.56 10.56 -3.06
C VAL A 147 17.32 11.99 -3.53
N VAL A 148 17.98 12.99 -2.94
CA VAL A 148 17.84 14.40 -3.33
C VAL A 148 18.19 14.62 -4.81
N ILE A 149 19.25 13.99 -5.33
CA ILE A 149 19.60 14.07 -6.76
C ILE A 149 18.50 13.46 -7.63
N ARG A 150 17.95 12.29 -7.27
CA ARG A 150 16.82 11.68 -8.00
C ARG A 150 15.59 12.58 -7.99
N THR A 151 15.27 13.18 -6.84
CA THR A 151 14.16 14.12 -6.68
C THR A 151 14.35 15.38 -7.52
N LEU A 152 15.56 15.93 -7.56
CA LEU A 152 15.90 17.07 -8.42
C LEU A 152 15.69 16.72 -9.89
N LEU A 153 16.20 15.58 -10.34
CA LEU A 153 15.99 15.11 -11.72
C LEU A 153 14.51 14.87 -12.03
N ALA A 154 13.74 14.33 -11.08
CA ALA A 154 12.30 14.14 -11.23
C ALA A 154 11.56 15.48 -11.38
N SER A 155 11.86 16.45 -10.50
CA SER A 155 11.29 17.79 -10.53
C SER A 155 11.62 18.53 -11.83
N LEU A 156 12.87 18.43 -12.29
CA LEU A 156 13.30 19.02 -13.57
C LEU A 156 12.59 18.38 -14.77
N ARG A 157 12.49 17.05 -14.81
CA ARG A 157 11.78 16.34 -15.89
C ARG A 157 10.33 16.81 -15.99
N GLU A 158 9.64 16.90 -14.86
CA GLU A 158 8.26 17.34 -14.84
C GLU A 158 8.11 18.79 -15.30
N ARG A 159 8.96 19.71 -14.83
CA ARG A 159 8.98 21.11 -15.29
C ARG A 159 9.22 21.23 -16.80
N LEU A 160 9.97 20.30 -17.38
CA LEU A 160 10.26 20.25 -18.81
C LEU A 160 9.24 19.42 -19.62
N GLY A 161 8.24 18.82 -18.97
CA GLY A 161 7.27 17.91 -19.63
C GLY A 161 7.89 16.60 -20.13
N ILE A 162 9.05 16.21 -19.60
CA ILE A 162 9.78 15.00 -20.00
C ILE A 162 9.25 13.81 -19.20
N LEU A 163 8.93 12.72 -19.90
CA LEU A 163 8.48 11.48 -19.27
C LEU A 163 9.54 10.87 -18.36
N SER A 164 9.09 10.33 -17.23
CA SER A 164 9.95 9.56 -16.34
C SER A 164 10.26 8.18 -16.92
N PRO A 165 11.44 7.59 -16.62
CA PRO A 165 11.75 6.22 -17.01
C PRO A 165 10.74 5.24 -16.40
N ALA A 166 10.51 4.10 -17.07
CA ALA A 166 9.64 3.04 -16.57
C ALA A 166 10.12 2.49 -15.22
N GLN A 167 9.19 2.01 -14.39
CA GLN A 167 9.52 1.29 -13.16
C GLN A 167 10.29 0.00 -13.43
N ASP A 168 11.11 -0.40 -12.46
CA ASP A 168 11.92 -1.60 -12.57
C ASP A 168 11.02 -2.83 -12.43
N VAL A 169 11.19 -3.78 -13.35
CA VAL A 169 10.55 -5.09 -13.30
C VAL A 169 11.63 -6.17 -13.39
N VAL A 170 11.43 -7.29 -12.70
CA VAL A 170 12.40 -8.38 -12.74
C VAL A 170 12.19 -9.19 -14.01
N ASN A 171 13.21 -9.21 -14.87
CA ASN A 171 13.20 -9.92 -16.15
C ASN A 171 13.51 -11.41 -15.98
N VAL A 172 12.69 -12.25 -16.59
CA VAL A 172 12.91 -13.71 -16.63
C VAL A 172 12.85 -14.19 -18.09
N LEU A 173 13.84 -14.99 -18.51
CA LEU A 173 13.94 -15.61 -19.84
C LEU A 173 13.31 -17.01 -19.80
N ILE A 174 12.21 -17.25 -20.52
CA ILE A 174 11.60 -18.58 -20.65
C ILE A 174 10.97 -18.75 -22.05
N SER A 175 11.12 -19.98 -22.57
CA SER A 175 10.53 -20.53 -23.79
C SER A 175 9.14 -21.12 -23.49
N GLY A 176 8.11 -20.58 -24.13
CA GLY A 176 6.77 -21.17 -24.12
C GLY A 176 5.78 -20.32 -24.90
N LYS A 177 5.30 -20.84 -26.04
CA LYS A 177 4.16 -20.31 -26.79
C LYS A 177 3.05 -21.35 -26.71
N GLN A 178 1.82 -20.94 -26.39
CA GLN A 178 0.61 -21.37 -27.10
C GLN A 178 -0.65 -20.69 -26.56
N CYS A 179 -1.52 -20.31 -27.49
CA CYS A 179 -2.92 -19.93 -27.28
C CYS A 179 -3.81 -21.09 -27.74
N CYS A 180 -4.96 -21.25 -27.08
CA CYS A 180 -6.11 -21.97 -27.62
C CYS A 180 -7.35 -21.06 -27.53
N ALA A 181 -8.17 -21.06 -28.58
CA ALA A 181 -9.51 -20.48 -28.56
C ALA A 181 -10.48 -21.47 -27.90
N LEU A 182 -11.54 -20.98 -27.21
CA LEU A 182 -12.84 -21.67 -27.08
C LEU A 182 -13.90 -20.88 -26.26
N SER A 183 -15.15 -20.99 -26.72
CA SER A 183 -16.47 -20.73 -26.08
C SER A 183 -17.00 -22.03 -25.40
N PRO A 184 -18.11 -22.10 -24.60
CA PRO A 184 -19.28 -21.23 -24.43
C PRO A 184 -19.40 -20.54 -23.05
N ALA A 185 -20.43 -19.70 -22.87
CA ALA A 185 -20.66 -18.89 -21.68
C ALA A 185 -20.82 -19.73 -20.40
N CYS A 186 -19.94 -19.52 -19.42
CA CYS A 186 -20.05 -20.07 -18.07
C CYS A 186 -20.96 -19.15 -17.22
N VAL A 187 -21.60 -19.70 -16.18
CA VAL A 187 -22.46 -18.97 -15.23
C VAL A 187 -21.72 -17.83 -14.50
N LEU A 188 -20.39 -17.75 -14.63
CA LEU A 188 -19.54 -16.75 -13.98
C LEU A 188 -18.89 -15.75 -14.93
N GLY A 189 -19.01 -15.95 -16.25
CA GLY A 189 -18.29 -15.16 -17.25
C GLY A 189 -17.93 -15.95 -18.49
N PRO A 190 -17.52 -15.28 -19.58
CA PRO A 190 -16.92 -15.93 -20.72
C PRO A 190 -15.53 -16.45 -20.36
N ILE A 191 -15.20 -17.64 -20.85
CA ILE A 191 -13.85 -18.17 -20.86
C ILE A 191 -13.20 -17.65 -22.14
N GLU A 192 -12.05 -16.99 -22.02
CA GLU A 192 -11.46 -16.25 -23.14
C GLU A 192 -9.95 -16.38 -23.14
N ALA A 193 -9.34 -16.01 -24.27
CA ALA A 193 -7.90 -15.92 -24.38
C ALA A 193 -7.34 -14.85 -23.43
N SER A 194 -6.07 -15.01 -23.06
CA SER A 194 -5.34 -14.06 -22.23
C SER A 194 -5.23 -12.69 -22.91
N VAL A 195 -5.69 -11.64 -22.22
CA VAL A 195 -5.57 -10.24 -22.63
C VAL A 195 -4.81 -9.49 -21.55
N ASP A 196 -3.70 -8.89 -21.93
CA ASP A 196 -2.88 -8.07 -21.03
C ASP A 196 -3.59 -6.75 -20.70
N SER A 197 -3.39 -6.23 -19.50
CA SER A 197 -3.82 -4.88 -19.15
C SER A 197 -3.04 -3.86 -19.98
N PRO A 198 -3.68 -2.81 -20.51
CA PRO A 198 -2.97 -1.75 -21.22
C PRO A 198 -1.96 -1.05 -20.31
N ALA A 199 -0.67 -1.26 -20.57
CA ALA A 199 0.41 -0.66 -19.79
C ALA A 199 0.67 0.80 -20.20
N PHE A 200 1.10 1.62 -19.25
CA PHE A 200 1.60 2.98 -19.49
C PHE A 200 0.61 3.97 -20.12
N LEU A 201 -0.71 3.71 -20.02
CA LEU A 201 -1.76 4.61 -20.53
C LEU A 201 -1.70 6.02 -19.95
N HIS A 202 -1.08 6.18 -18.78
CA HIS A 202 -1.06 7.44 -18.05
C HIS A 202 0.24 8.22 -18.20
N ASN A 203 1.21 7.80 -19.01
CA ASN A 203 2.51 8.48 -19.06
C ASN A 203 2.39 10.00 -19.31
N PHE A 204 1.58 10.41 -20.28
CA PHE A 204 1.38 11.83 -20.60
C PHE A 204 0.35 12.51 -19.70
N SER A 205 -0.77 11.85 -19.39
CA SER A 205 -1.79 12.42 -18.51
C SER A 205 -1.32 12.52 -17.07
N SER A 206 -0.33 11.72 -16.66
CA SER A 206 0.13 11.69 -15.28
C SER A 206 0.83 12.95 -14.82
N ILE A 207 1.53 13.66 -15.70
CA ILE A 207 2.14 14.95 -15.37
C ILE A 207 1.05 15.97 -14.97
N ASN A 208 -0.12 15.92 -15.62
CA ASN A 208 -1.18 16.89 -15.39
C ASN A 208 -2.19 16.42 -14.32
N MET A 209 -2.72 15.21 -14.47
CA MET A 209 -3.82 14.70 -13.63
C MET A 209 -3.34 14.03 -12.35
N TYR A 210 -2.17 13.38 -12.38
CA TYR A 210 -1.73 12.50 -11.30
C TYR A 210 -0.47 12.99 -10.58
N SER A 211 0.17 14.07 -11.05
CA SER A 211 1.42 14.58 -10.49
C SER A 211 1.28 14.86 -9.00
N TYR A 212 0.26 15.62 -8.60
CA TYR A 212 0.03 15.93 -7.19
C TYR A 212 -0.02 14.66 -6.34
N ARG A 213 -0.71 13.60 -6.81
CA ARG A 213 -0.81 12.33 -6.07
C ARG A 213 0.53 11.59 -6.03
N TYR A 214 1.31 11.61 -7.10
CA TYR A 214 2.63 10.97 -7.11
C TYR A 214 3.59 11.62 -6.11
N TRP A 215 3.62 12.95 -6.06
CA TRP A 215 4.47 13.68 -5.13
C TRP A 215 3.96 13.62 -3.69
N ASN A 216 2.66 13.78 -3.49
CA ASN A 216 2.10 14.09 -2.18
C ASN A 216 1.29 12.95 -1.53
N ILE A 217 1.06 11.83 -2.22
CA ILE A 217 0.33 10.68 -1.68
C ILE A 217 1.15 9.40 -1.79
N VAL A 218 1.71 9.11 -2.97
CA VAL A 218 2.30 7.81 -3.28
C VAL A 218 3.81 7.75 -3.02
N GLY A 219 4.54 8.85 -3.24
CA GLY A 219 5.99 8.86 -3.02
C GLY A 219 6.84 8.37 -4.19
N ILE A 220 6.30 8.28 -5.43
CA ILE A 220 6.98 7.63 -6.57
C ILE A 220 7.55 8.60 -7.62
N SER A 221 7.87 9.84 -7.23
CA SER A 221 8.36 10.85 -8.18
C SER A 221 9.58 10.36 -8.97
N GLY A 222 9.58 10.56 -10.29
CA GLY A 222 10.74 10.26 -11.15
C GLY A 222 10.76 8.85 -11.76
N LYS A 223 9.71 8.04 -11.54
CA LYS A 223 9.46 6.80 -12.29
C LYS A 223 8.03 6.76 -12.80
N SER A 224 7.84 6.24 -14.01
CA SER A 224 6.52 6.01 -14.62
C SER A 224 6.02 4.62 -14.22
N PRO A 225 4.97 4.52 -13.38
CA PRO A 225 4.37 3.23 -13.05
C PRO A 225 3.68 2.63 -14.28
N GLU A 226 3.75 1.32 -14.41
CA GLU A 226 3.06 0.58 -15.48
C GLU A 226 1.54 0.74 -15.37
N PHE A 227 1.03 0.72 -14.13
CA PHE A 227 -0.38 0.80 -13.77
C PHE A 227 -0.60 1.70 -12.55
N ILE A 228 -1.75 2.38 -12.47
CA ILE A 228 -2.08 3.31 -11.39
C ILE A 228 -3.30 2.80 -10.61
N PRO A 229 -3.21 2.54 -9.29
CA PRO A 229 -4.33 2.01 -8.50
C PRO A 229 -5.47 3.01 -8.26
N PHE A 230 -5.25 4.29 -8.55
CA PHE A 230 -6.19 5.41 -8.39
C PHE A 230 -6.50 6.13 -9.70
N SER A 231 -6.42 5.43 -10.83
CA SER A 231 -6.89 5.95 -12.12
C SER A 231 -8.36 6.36 -12.03
N VAL A 232 -8.73 7.44 -12.74
CA VAL A 232 -10.13 7.87 -12.83
C VAL A 232 -10.97 6.85 -13.58
N ASP A 233 -12.18 6.61 -13.07
CA ASP A 233 -13.14 5.73 -13.70
C ASP A 233 -14.06 6.53 -14.64
N PRO A 234 -14.34 5.99 -15.84
CA PRO A 234 -15.29 6.62 -16.74
C PRO A 234 -16.71 6.59 -16.16
N PRO A 235 -17.58 7.55 -16.52
CA PRO A 235 -18.98 7.54 -16.10
C PRO A 235 -19.72 6.31 -16.66
N SER A 236 -20.82 5.92 -16.02
CA SER A 236 -21.57 4.69 -16.34
C SER A 236 -22.05 4.61 -17.80
N GLU A 237 -22.34 5.75 -18.44
CA GLU A 237 -22.84 5.76 -19.81
C GLU A 237 -21.75 5.59 -20.87
N SER A 238 -20.46 5.64 -20.49
CA SER A 238 -19.32 5.53 -21.42
C SER A 238 -19.33 4.22 -22.21
N GLU A 239 -19.95 3.18 -21.67
CA GLU A 239 -20.03 1.89 -22.34
C GLU A 239 -21.02 1.87 -23.52
N PHE A 240 -21.85 2.91 -23.70
CA PHE A 240 -22.89 2.99 -24.72
C PHE A 240 -22.60 3.97 -25.86
N PHE A 241 -21.60 4.85 -25.73
CA PHE A 241 -21.26 5.80 -26.79
C PHE A 241 -20.15 5.25 -27.71
N ALA A 242 -20.26 5.52 -29.02
CA ALA A 242 -19.38 4.94 -30.04
C ALA A 242 -17.90 5.36 -29.90
N ASP A 243 -17.63 6.49 -29.26
CA ASP A 243 -16.30 7.07 -29.05
C ASP A 243 -15.60 6.55 -27.78
N SER A 244 -16.36 6.01 -26.80
CA SER A 244 -15.87 5.64 -25.48
C SER A 244 -16.12 4.18 -25.08
N ASN A 245 -16.93 3.44 -25.84
CA ASN A 245 -17.25 2.03 -25.54
C ASN A 245 -16.14 1.02 -25.83
N ILE A 246 -14.96 1.46 -26.28
CA ILE A 246 -13.86 0.58 -26.65
C ILE A 246 -13.42 -0.24 -25.44
N GLY A 247 -13.50 -1.57 -25.58
CA GLY A 247 -13.10 -2.52 -24.54
C GLY A 247 -14.15 -2.76 -23.46
N PHE A 248 -15.27 -2.03 -23.43
CA PHE A 248 -16.38 -2.31 -22.53
C PHE A 248 -17.18 -3.55 -22.95
N ARG A 249 -17.93 -4.10 -22.00
CA ARG A 249 -18.89 -5.18 -22.21
C ARG A 249 -20.19 -4.89 -21.45
N PRO A 250 -21.07 -4.05 -22.03
CA PRO A 250 -22.30 -3.65 -21.38
C PRO A 250 -23.16 -4.85 -21.00
N ILE A 251 -23.71 -4.81 -19.78
CA ILE A 251 -24.67 -5.80 -19.32
C ILE A 251 -26.07 -5.34 -19.72
N LYS A 252 -26.79 -6.17 -20.47
CA LYS A 252 -28.21 -5.90 -20.79
C LYS A 252 -29.05 -5.88 -19.51
N PRO A 253 -30.14 -5.09 -19.45
CA PRO A 253 -31.08 -5.14 -18.33
C PRO A 253 -31.56 -6.57 -18.06
N GLY A 254 -31.48 -7.02 -16.81
CA GLY A 254 -31.71 -8.43 -16.47
C GLY A 254 -31.40 -8.79 -15.03
N SER A 255 -31.17 -10.08 -14.78
CA SER A 255 -30.80 -10.61 -13.46
C SER A 255 -29.46 -11.35 -13.52
N GLY A 256 -29.32 -12.48 -12.83
CA GLY A 256 -28.08 -13.26 -12.81
C GLY A 256 -27.63 -13.76 -14.18
N VAL A 257 -28.56 -14.07 -15.09
CA VAL A 257 -28.22 -14.56 -16.44
C VAL A 257 -27.48 -13.49 -17.25
N GLU A 258 -28.00 -12.28 -17.30
CA GLU A 258 -27.35 -11.16 -18.01
C GLU A 258 -26.05 -10.78 -17.31
N PHE A 259 -26.06 -10.72 -15.98
CA PHE A 259 -24.89 -10.41 -15.18
C PHE A 259 -23.75 -11.42 -15.35
N SER A 260 -24.07 -12.70 -15.56
CA SER A 260 -23.07 -13.75 -15.80
C SER A 260 -22.29 -13.57 -17.10
N LYS A 261 -22.80 -12.80 -18.06
CA LYS A 261 -22.18 -12.64 -19.39
C LYS A 261 -20.98 -11.69 -19.39
N ALA A 262 -20.84 -10.81 -18.39
CA ALA A 262 -19.75 -9.84 -18.32
C ALA A 262 -19.44 -9.40 -16.89
N LEU A 263 -18.26 -8.82 -16.65
CA LEU A 263 -17.84 -8.30 -15.34
C LEU A 263 -18.66 -7.07 -14.87
N GLY A 264 -19.33 -6.38 -15.79
CA GLY A 264 -20.12 -5.19 -15.49
C GLY A 264 -19.28 -4.05 -14.90
N GLY A 265 -20.00 -3.08 -14.33
CA GLY A 265 -19.42 -1.87 -13.74
C GLY A 265 -18.91 -0.89 -14.79
N ASN A 266 -18.48 0.28 -14.33
CA ASN A 266 -18.07 1.39 -15.20
C ASN A 266 -16.62 1.24 -15.68
N ARG A 267 -16.19 0.02 -16.04
CA ARG A 267 -14.81 -0.27 -16.42
C ARG A 267 -14.75 -1.20 -17.62
N ILE A 268 -13.72 -1.00 -18.45
CA ILE A 268 -13.39 -1.89 -19.57
C ILE A 268 -13.16 -3.33 -19.10
N ARG A 269 -13.11 -4.25 -20.06
CA ARG A 269 -12.73 -5.65 -19.83
C ARG A 269 -11.37 -5.73 -19.15
N GLU A 270 -11.29 -6.59 -18.15
CA GLU A 270 -10.09 -6.80 -17.34
C GLU A 270 -9.92 -8.28 -17.04
N GLN A 271 -8.67 -8.70 -16.87
CA GLN A 271 -8.29 -10.04 -16.43
C GLN A 271 -7.31 -9.93 -15.26
N PHE A 272 -7.06 -11.06 -14.59
CA PHE A 272 -6.12 -11.13 -13.47
C PHE A 272 -5.09 -12.25 -13.66
N THR A 273 -3.93 -12.08 -13.05
CA THR A 273 -2.87 -13.09 -12.99
C THR A 273 -2.93 -13.79 -11.65
N VAL A 274 -2.88 -15.12 -11.64
CA VAL A 274 -2.72 -15.88 -10.39
C VAL A 274 -1.24 -16.08 -10.12
N VAL A 275 -0.80 -15.80 -8.89
CA VAL A 275 0.55 -16.08 -8.41
C VAL A 275 0.48 -17.10 -7.29
N LEU A 276 1.05 -18.28 -7.54
CA LEU A 276 1.17 -19.39 -6.60
C LEU A 276 2.63 -19.49 -6.14
N LEU A 277 2.86 -19.59 -4.83
CA LEU A 277 4.17 -19.95 -4.29
C LEU A 277 4.12 -21.38 -3.80
N THR A 278 5.10 -22.19 -4.21
CA THR A 278 5.13 -23.62 -3.87
C THR A 278 6.49 -24.07 -3.36
N TYR A 279 6.48 -24.97 -2.38
CA TYR A 279 7.66 -25.62 -1.82
C TYR A 279 7.31 -27.05 -1.39
N ASN A 280 7.97 -28.05 -1.97
CA ASN A 280 7.81 -29.49 -1.69
C ASN A 280 6.35 -30.02 -1.67
N ARG A 281 5.48 -29.50 -2.54
CA ARG A 281 4.03 -29.82 -2.57
C ARG A 281 3.47 -30.05 -3.97
N ASP A 282 4.18 -30.80 -4.80
CA ASP A 282 3.85 -30.97 -6.23
C ASP A 282 2.43 -31.50 -6.49
N SER A 283 1.98 -32.48 -5.70
CA SER A 283 0.63 -33.04 -5.83
C SER A 283 -0.45 -32.01 -5.49
N VAL A 284 -0.26 -31.26 -4.41
CA VAL A 284 -1.18 -30.20 -3.97
C VAL A 284 -1.24 -29.09 -5.01
N LEU A 285 -0.08 -28.66 -5.52
CA LEU A 285 0.01 -27.70 -6.61
C LEU A 285 -0.73 -28.19 -7.86
N SER A 286 -0.57 -29.46 -8.25
CA SER A 286 -1.28 -30.03 -9.40
C SER A 286 -2.79 -29.92 -9.22
N THR A 287 -3.32 -30.30 -8.06
CA THR A 287 -4.74 -30.16 -7.75
C THR A 287 -5.19 -28.68 -7.75
N SER A 288 -4.38 -27.78 -7.22
CA SER A 288 -4.66 -26.34 -7.24
C SER A 288 -4.68 -25.75 -8.66
N LEU A 289 -3.78 -26.20 -9.55
CA LEU A 289 -3.79 -25.82 -10.96
C LEU A 289 -5.04 -26.35 -11.69
N GLU A 290 -5.46 -27.60 -11.44
CA GLU A 290 -6.67 -28.17 -12.03
C GLU A 290 -7.92 -27.37 -11.66
N ARG A 291 -8.02 -26.87 -10.42
CA ARG A 291 -9.13 -26.03 -9.96
C ARG A 291 -9.25 -24.69 -10.70
N LEU A 292 -8.12 -24.17 -11.21
CA LEU A 292 -8.08 -22.95 -12.03
C LEU A 292 -8.43 -23.21 -13.50
N HIS A 293 -8.58 -24.47 -13.92
CA HIS A 293 -9.02 -24.79 -15.27
C HIS A 293 -10.41 -24.20 -15.53
N ARG A 294 -10.57 -23.53 -16.69
CA ARG A 294 -11.80 -22.82 -17.11
C ARG A 294 -12.28 -21.71 -16.17
N LEU A 295 -11.42 -21.20 -15.28
CA LEU A 295 -11.71 -20.01 -14.48
C LEU A 295 -11.85 -18.77 -15.40
N PRO A 296 -13.01 -18.09 -15.43
CA PRO A 296 -13.19 -16.91 -16.25
C PRO A 296 -12.25 -15.76 -15.87
N TYR A 297 -11.91 -14.93 -16.85
CA TYR A 297 -11.05 -13.73 -16.67
C TYR A 297 -9.64 -14.01 -16.13
N LEU A 298 -9.20 -15.27 -16.11
CA LEU A 298 -7.83 -15.62 -15.82
C LEU A 298 -6.94 -15.27 -17.03
N ASN A 299 -5.90 -14.46 -16.83
CA ASN A 299 -4.92 -14.15 -17.89
C ASN A 299 -3.87 -15.26 -17.98
N LYS A 300 -3.26 -15.61 -16.85
CA LYS A 300 -2.25 -16.66 -16.72
C LYS A 300 -2.04 -17.06 -15.27
N VAL A 301 -1.32 -18.16 -15.07
CA VAL A 301 -0.85 -18.61 -13.76
C VAL A 301 0.67 -18.54 -13.74
N ILE A 302 1.22 -17.89 -12.72
CA ILE A 302 2.65 -17.84 -12.44
C ILE A 302 2.92 -18.65 -11.18
N VAL A 303 3.74 -19.69 -11.31
CA VAL A 303 4.17 -20.52 -10.20
C VAL A 303 5.59 -20.13 -9.81
N ILE A 304 5.73 -19.56 -8.61
CA ILE A 304 7.01 -19.24 -7.97
C ILE A 304 7.56 -20.51 -7.34
N TRP A 305 8.62 -21.03 -7.95
CA TRP A 305 9.21 -22.33 -7.62
C TRP A 305 10.33 -22.18 -6.59
N ASN A 306 10.00 -22.31 -5.30
CA ASN A 306 10.95 -22.16 -4.21
C ASN A 306 11.86 -23.39 -3.97
N ASN A 307 11.66 -24.49 -4.70
CA ASN A 307 12.51 -25.68 -4.58
C ASN A 307 13.85 -25.47 -5.32
N ILE A 308 14.80 -24.75 -4.72
CA ILE A 308 16.07 -24.34 -5.36
C ILE A 308 16.84 -25.53 -5.96
N ALA A 309 16.88 -26.64 -5.21
CA ALA A 309 17.69 -27.81 -5.54
C ALA A 309 17.16 -28.65 -6.71
N ARG A 310 15.94 -28.41 -7.19
CA ARG A 310 15.32 -29.22 -8.26
C ARG A 310 14.54 -28.36 -9.24
N GLU A 311 14.45 -28.83 -10.48
CA GLU A 311 13.56 -28.21 -11.47
C GLU A 311 12.09 -28.60 -11.21
N PRO A 312 11.13 -27.76 -11.64
CA PRO A 312 9.73 -28.17 -11.73
C PRO A 312 9.62 -29.43 -12.61
N PRO A 313 8.87 -30.46 -12.19
CA PRO A 313 8.49 -31.58 -13.06
C PRO A 313 8.01 -31.13 -14.45
N GLY A 314 8.25 -31.93 -15.49
CA GLY A 314 7.82 -31.58 -16.85
C GLY A 314 6.32 -31.75 -17.12
N ALA A 315 5.60 -32.46 -16.24
CA ALA A 315 4.19 -32.79 -16.40
C ALA A 315 3.33 -32.03 -15.37
N TRP A 316 2.55 -31.06 -15.86
CA TRP A 316 1.58 -30.31 -15.07
C TRP A 316 0.22 -30.25 -15.79
N PRO A 317 -0.88 -30.03 -15.06
CA PRO A 317 -2.19 -29.84 -15.65
C PRO A 317 -2.18 -28.75 -16.72
N ARG A 318 -2.73 -29.05 -17.89
CA ARG A 318 -2.87 -28.07 -18.98
C ARG A 318 -4.12 -27.22 -18.75
N LEU A 319 -3.91 -25.93 -18.57
CA LEU A 319 -4.98 -24.96 -18.43
C LEU A 319 -5.32 -24.36 -19.80
N HIS A 320 -6.49 -23.72 -19.89
CA HIS A 320 -6.88 -22.90 -21.03
C HIS A 320 -6.02 -21.62 -21.20
N VAL A 321 -5.21 -21.29 -20.19
CA VAL A 321 -4.27 -20.16 -20.14
C VAL A 321 -2.84 -20.67 -19.91
N PRO A 322 -1.81 -19.86 -20.21
CA PRO A 322 -0.43 -20.21 -19.90
C PRO A 322 -0.19 -20.44 -18.39
N VAL A 323 0.58 -21.47 -18.07
CA VAL A 323 1.17 -21.71 -16.74
C VAL A 323 2.67 -21.54 -16.87
N GLU A 324 3.21 -20.51 -16.21
CA GLU A 324 4.63 -20.14 -16.28
C GLU A 324 5.30 -20.41 -14.93
N PHE A 325 6.44 -21.11 -14.92
CA PHE A 325 7.22 -21.36 -13.71
C PHE A 325 8.38 -20.38 -13.60
N ILE A 326 8.55 -19.73 -12.45
CA ILE A 326 9.69 -18.87 -12.16
C ILE A 326 10.55 -19.57 -11.10
N LYS A 327 11.70 -20.09 -11.52
CA LYS A 327 12.71 -20.61 -10.60
C LYS A 327 13.42 -19.46 -9.91
N VAL A 328 13.44 -19.49 -8.59
CA VAL A 328 14.06 -18.44 -7.76
C VAL A 328 15.40 -18.92 -7.17
N PRO A 329 16.34 -17.99 -6.90
CA PRO A 329 17.65 -18.35 -6.37
C PRO A 329 17.62 -18.65 -4.85
N LYS A 330 16.57 -18.24 -4.14
CA LYS A 330 16.41 -18.39 -2.70
C LYS A 330 14.98 -18.82 -2.39
N ASN A 331 14.83 -19.78 -1.48
CA ASN A 331 13.53 -20.12 -0.89
C ASN A 331 13.14 -18.99 0.07
N SER A 332 12.14 -18.21 -0.31
CA SER A 332 11.68 -17.03 0.42
C SER A 332 10.20 -16.82 0.16
N LEU A 333 9.44 -16.45 1.19
CA LEU A 333 8.04 -16.06 1.04
C LEU A 333 7.89 -14.72 0.30
N ASN A 334 8.91 -13.86 0.35
CA ASN A 334 8.92 -12.57 -0.34
C ASN A 334 8.81 -12.71 -1.88
N ASN A 335 9.22 -13.86 -2.44
CA ASN A 335 9.28 -14.07 -3.89
C ASN A 335 7.92 -13.92 -4.60
N ARG A 336 6.81 -14.17 -3.89
CA ARG A 336 5.45 -14.00 -4.43
C ARG A 336 5.07 -12.53 -4.66
N PHE A 337 5.77 -11.60 -4.01
CA PHE A 337 5.52 -10.16 -4.11
C PHE A 337 6.48 -9.43 -5.04
N VAL A 338 7.38 -10.14 -5.71
CA VAL A 338 8.28 -9.55 -6.70
C VAL A 338 7.49 -9.12 -7.94
N PRO A 339 7.69 -7.88 -8.46
CA PRO A 339 7.01 -7.39 -9.65
C PRO A 339 7.63 -8.02 -10.92
N TRP A 340 7.38 -9.31 -11.13
CA TRP A 340 7.86 -10.04 -12.30
C TRP A 340 7.31 -9.41 -13.59
N ASN A 341 8.16 -9.24 -14.60
CA ASN A 341 7.76 -8.68 -15.90
C ASN A 341 6.70 -9.51 -16.64
N ARG A 342 6.47 -10.75 -16.19
CA ARG A 342 5.48 -11.70 -16.72
C ARG A 342 4.07 -11.44 -16.22
N ILE A 343 3.92 -10.74 -15.09
CA ILE A 343 2.62 -10.28 -14.58
C ILE A 343 2.21 -9.07 -15.44
N ARG A 344 1.25 -9.23 -16.34
CA ARG A 344 0.82 -8.14 -17.26
C ARG A 344 -0.59 -7.65 -17.00
N THR A 345 -1.13 -7.99 -15.84
CA THR A 345 -2.44 -7.55 -15.37
C THR A 345 -2.28 -6.60 -14.19
N GLU A 346 -3.22 -5.67 -14.05
CA GLU A 346 -3.29 -4.79 -12.86
C GLU A 346 -3.64 -5.57 -11.60
N ALA A 347 -4.55 -6.54 -11.74
CA ALA A 347 -5.00 -7.42 -10.68
C ALA A 347 -4.08 -8.65 -10.57
N VAL A 348 -3.66 -8.94 -9.34
CA VAL A 348 -2.90 -10.15 -9.00
C VAL A 348 -3.66 -10.90 -7.91
N LEU A 349 -4.11 -12.12 -8.20
CA LEU A 349 -4.60 -13.04 -7.18
C LEU A 349 -3.40 -13.79 -6.60
N SER A 350 -2.98 -13.40 -5.41
CA SER A 350 -1.99 -14.14 -4.64
C SER A 350 -2.70 -15.30 -3.93
N LEU A 351 -2.26 -16.52 -4.21
CA LEU A 351 -2.88 -17.75 -3.71
C LEU A 351 -1.80 -18.69 -3.14
N ASP A 352 -2.08 -19.33 -2.01
CA ASP A 352 -1.26 -20.43 -1.49
C ASP A 352 -1.58 -21.72 -2.23
N ASP A 353 -0.60 -22.61 -2.37
CA ASP A 353 -0.77 -23.85 -3.12
C ASP A 353 -1.73 -24.86 -2.48
N ASP A 354 -2.16 -24.62 -1.25
CA ASP A 354 -3.04 -25.48 -0.45
C ASP A 354 -4.44 -24.90 -0.18
N VAL A 355 -4.77 -23.75 -0.76
CA VAL A 355 -6.05 -23.08 -0.54
C VAL A 355 -7.16 -23.68 -1.39
N ASP A 356 -8.29 -23.97 -0.74
CA ASP A 356 -9.52 -24.40 -1.40
C ASP A 356 -10.52 -23.23 -1.54
N LEU A 357 -10.65 -22.73 -2.77
CA LEU A 357 -11.59 -21.67 -3.13
C LEU A 357 -12.39 -22.06 -4.37
N GLU A 358 -13.69 -21.79 -4.33
CA GLU A 358 -14.56 -21.99 -5.48
C GLU A 358 -14.35 -20.88 -6.51
N GLN A 359 -14.52 -21.23 -7.79
CA GLN A 359 -14.42 -20.24 -8.88
C GLN A 359 -15.42 -19.08 -8.69
N GLN A 360 -16.61 -19.34 -8.13
CA GLN A 360 -17.61 -18.28 -7.86
C GLN A 360 -17.08 -17.24 -6.86
N GLU A 361 -16.41 -17.70 -5.81
CA GLU A 361 -15.80 -16.85 -4.78
C GLU A 361 -14.67 -16.00 -5.36
N ILE A 362 -13.83 -16.59 -6.21
CA ILE A 362 -12.74 -15.88 -6.90
C ILE A 362 -13.30 -14.78 -7.81
N ILE A 363 -14.31 -15.08 -8.62
CA ILE A 363 -14.92 -14.09 -9.53
C ILE A 363 -15.64 -12.99 -8.75
N PHE A 364 -16.32 -13.33 -7.66
CA PHE A 364 -16.93 -12.34 -6.79
C PHE A 364 -15.87 -11.39 -6.19
N ALA A 365 -14.81 -11.95 -5.60
CA ALA A 365 -13.74 -11.15 -5.02
C ALA A 365 -13.01 -10.29 -6.07
N PHE A 366 -12.84 -10.79 -7.30
CA PHE A 366 -12.30 -10.00 -8.40
C PHE A 366 -13.18 -8.79 -8.72
N ARG A 367 -14.51 -8.94 -8.75
CA ARG A 367 -15.43 -7.81 -8.96
C ARG A 367 -15.35 -6.79 -7.84
N VAL A 368 -15.33 -7.23 -6.57
CA VAL A 368 -15.15 -6.34 -5.42
C VAL A 368 -13.82 -5.60 -5.50
N TRP A 369 -12.75 -6.27 -5.91
CA TRP A 369 -11.43 -5.66 -6.11
C TRP A 369 -11.42 -4.62 -7.24
N ARG A 370 -12.14 -4.85 -8.35
CA ARG A 370 -12.22 -3.87 -9.46
C ARG A 370 -12.75 -2.50 -9.01
N GLU A 371 -13.65 -2.49 -8.03
CA GLU A 371 -14.20 -1.27 -7.42
C GLU A 371 -13.30 -0.70 -6.30
N ASN A 372 -12.37 -1.50 -5.78
CA ASN A 372 -11.55 -1.19 -4.61
C ASN A 372 -10.05 -1.47 -4.86
N ARG A 373 -9.52 -1.13 -6.05
CA ARG A 373 -8.17 -1.50 -6.52
C ARG A 373 -7.04 -1.10 -5.58
N HIS A 374 -7.24 -0.02 -4.84
CA HIS A 374 -6.28 0.51 -3.89
C HIS A 374 -6.27 -0.26 -2.57
N ARG A 375 -7.13 -1.26 -2.34
CA ARG A 375 -7.21 -2.03 -1.11
C ARG A 375 -6.86 -3.51 -1.36
N ILE A 376 -6.45 -4.20 -0.31
CA ILE A 376 -6.36 -5.67 -0.32
C ILE A 376 -7.78 -6.21 -0.19
N VAL A 377 -8.17 -7.08 -1.12
CA VAL A 377 -9.49 -7.73 -1.13
C VAL A 377 -9.29 -9.24 -1.08
N GLY A 378 -9.86 -9.93 -0.09
CA GLY A 378 -9.65 -11.38 0.02
C GLY A 378 -10.48 -12.02 1.12
N PHE A 379 -10.13 -13.26 1.47
CA PHE A 379 -11.02 -14.14 2.25
C PHE A 379 -10.60 -14.29 3.71
N PRO A 380 -9.41 -14.83 4.06
CA PRO A 380 -9.08 -15.15 5.45
C PRO A 380 -8.78 -13.85 6.21
N ALA A 381 -9.67 -13.50 7.13
CA ALA A 381 -9.57 -12.28 7.92
C ALA A 381 -8.87 -12.54 9.25
N ARG A 382 -8.03 -11.59 9.66
CA ARG A 382 -7.31 -11.57 10.92
C ARG A 382 -7.33 -10.15 11.49
N TYR A 383 -6.88 -9.99 12.72
CA TYR A 383 -6.82 -8.69 13.36
C TYR A 383 -5.63 -8.56 14.29
N HIS A 384 -5.26 -7.32 14.59
CA HIS A 384 -4.39 -7.03 15.72
C HIS A 384 -5.23 -6.66 16.94
N ALA A 385 -4.75 -6.95 18.15
CA ALA A 385 -5.42 -6.64 19.40
C ALA A 385 -4.42 -6.07 20.42
N ARG A 386 -4.85 -5.12 21.23
CA ARG A 386 -4.01 -4.56 22.30
C ARG A 386 -4.17 -5.39 23.57
N TYR A 387 -3.05 -5.82 24.15
CA TYR A 387 -2.99 -6.39 25.49
C TYR A 387 -1.93 -5.64 26.29
N GLY A 388 -2.33 -4.98 27.37
CA GLY A 388 -1.46 -4.03 28.08
C GLY A 388 -1.01 -2.90 27.14
N ASP A 389 0.30 -2.73 26.99
CA ASP A 389 0.87 -1.68 26.14
C ASP A 389 1.30 -2.11 24.73
N GLN A 390 1.09 -3.37 24.39
CA GLN A 390 1.58 -3.97 23.15
C GLN A 390 0.45 -4.45 22.24
N MET A 391 0.75 -4.53 20.94
CA MET A 391 -0.18 -4.93 19.89
C MET A 391 0.17 -6.32 19.38
N TYR A 392 -0.77 -7.24 19.45
CA TYR A 392 -0.59 -8.66 19.16
C TYR A 392 -1.40 -9.08 17.94
N TYR A 393 -0.92 -10.07 17.23
CA TYR A 393 -1.65 -10.73 16.17
C TYR A 393 -2.72 -11.66 16.76
N ASN A 394 -3.90 -11.69 16.15
CA ASN A 394 -4.97 -12.57 16.59
C ASN A 394 -5.76 -13.13 15.40
N SER A 395 -6.07 -14.43 15.48
CA SER A 395 -6.81 -15.19 14.46
C SER A 395 -8.19 -15.65 14.89
N ASN A 396 -8.61 -15.35 16.12
CA ASN A 396 -9.93 -15.71 16.63
C ASN A 396 -11.04 -15.02 15.83
N TYR A 397 -12.25 -15.57 15.92
CA TYR A 397 -13.42 -14.97 15.30
C TYR A 397 -13.82 -13.68 16.02
N THR A 398 -14.04 -12.61 15.26
CA THR A 398 -14.43 -11.29 15.78
C THR A 398 -15.35 -10.56 14.81
N CYS A 399 -15.96 -9.47 15.30
CA CYS A 399 -16.78 -8.55 14.49
C CYS A 399 -15.96 -7.46 13.77
N GLN A 400 -14.63 -7.47 13.92
CA GLN A 400 -13.75 -6.51 13.25
C GLN A 400 -12.46 -7.18 12.79
N LEU A 401 -11.95 -6.75 11.66
CA LEU A 401 -10.71 -7.22 11.08
C LEU A 401 -9.79 -6.05 10.74
N SER A 402 -8.49 -6.32 10.62
CA SER A 402 -7.52 -5.32 10.15
C SER A 402 -6.47 -5.90 9.21
N ILE A 403 -6.50 -7.21 8.98
CA ILE A 403 -5.56 -7.94 8.15
C ILE A 403 -6.33 -8.93 7.28
N ILE A 404 -5.97 -9.03 6.01
CA ILE A 404 -6.38 -10.14 5.12
C ILE A 404 -5.13 -10.91 4.72
N LEU A 405 -5.14 -12.22 4.92
CA LEU A 405 -4.00 -13.06 4.56
C LEU A 405 -3.85 -13.10 3.04
N THR A 406 -2.65 -12.78 2.56
CA THR A 406 -2.33 -12.70 1.13
C THR A 406 -2.19 -14.07 0.46
N GLY A 407 -2.31 -15.15 1.23
CA GLY A 407 -2.47 -16.51 0.71
C GLY A 407 -3.78 -16.74 -0.03
N ALA A 408 -4.72 -15.79 0.04
CA ALA A 408 -5.93 -15.80 -0.77
C ALA A 408 -6.48 -14.36 -0.86
N ALA A 409 -5.82 -13.53 -1.68
CA ALA A 409 -6.22 -12.12 -1.84
C ALA A 409 -5.85 -11.54 -3.21
N PHE A 410 -6.72 -10.66 -3.71
CA PHE A 410 -6.43 -9.76 -4.80
C PHE A 410 -5.63 -8.54 -4.32
N LEU A 411 -4.55 -8.28 -5.04
CA LEU A 411 -3.63 -7.17 -4.86
C LEU A 411 -3.48 -6.41 -6.18
N HIS A 412 -3.24 -5.11 -6.10
CA HIS A 412 -2.80 -4.34 -7.27
C HIS A 412 -1.30 -4.52 -7.51
N LYS A 413 -0.87 -4.69 -8.76
CA LYS A 413 0.54 -4.91 -9.13
C LYS A 413 1.49 -3.82 -8.59
N SER A 414 1.01 -2.58 -8.44
CA SER A 414 1.81 -1.50 -7.84
C SER A 414 2.27 -1.81 -6.41
N TYR A 415 1.53 -2.61 -5.64
CA TYR A 415 1.92 -3.00 -4.29
C TYR A 415 3.03 -4.04 -4.27
N LEU A 416 3.16 -4.87 -5.31
CA LEU A 416 4.33 -5.75 -5.49
C LEU A 416 5.60 -4.91 -5.69
N HIS A 417 5.51 -3.84 -6.50
CA HIS A 417 6.62 -2.90 -6.69
C HIS A 417 6.95 -2.14 -5.39
N ALA A 418 5.95 -1.61 -4.68
CA ALA A 418 6.17 -0.93 -3.41
C ALA A 418 6.78 -1.88 -2.35
N TYR A 419 6.30 -3.12 -2.27
CA TYR A 419 6.86 -4.13 -1.37
C TYR A 419 8.33 -4.43 -1.69
N THR A 420 8.66 -4.65 -2.96
CA THR A 420 10.01 -5.04 -3.36
C THR A 420 11.02 -3.88 -3.27
N HIS A 421 10.62 -2.68 -3.67
CA HIS A 421 11.55 -1.57 -3.89
C HIS A 421 11.45 -0.43 -2.87
N GLN A 422 10.33 -0.28 -2.15
CA GLN A 422 10.11 0.83 -1.21
C GLN A 422 10.04 0.39 0.25
N MET A 423 9.51 -0.81 0.52
CA MET A 423 9.45 -1.33 1.88
C MET A 423 10.87 -1.40 2.48
N PRO A 424 11.07 -0.93 3.73
CA PRO A 424 12.34 -1.02 4.42
C PRO A 424 12.91 -2.44 4.35
N GLN A 425 14.16 -2.56 3.88
CA GLN A 425 14.80 -3.85 3.66
C GLN A 425 14.79 -4.72 4.93
N ALA A 426 14.92 -4.11 6.11
CA ALA A 426 14.86 -4.80 7.40
C ALA A 426 13.57 -5.59 7.61
N ILE A 427 12.42 -5.13 7.08
CA ILE A 427 11.15 -5.87 7.15
C ILE A 427 11.23 -7.13 6.30
N ARG A 428 11.67 -7.02 5.04
CA ARG A 428 11.79 -8.17 4.13
C ARG A 428 12.85 -9.17 4.59
N GLN A 429 13.95 -8.69 5.17
CA GLN A 429 14.97 -9.53 5.81
C GLN A 429 14.38 -10.30 6.99
N HIS A 430 13.65 -9.63 7.87
CA HIS A 430 13.01 -10.32 9.00
C HIS A 430 12.02 -11.40 8.53
N VAL A 431 11.22 -11.11 7.50
CA VAL A 431 10.33 -12.11 6.86
C VAL A 431 11.11 -13.33 6.35
N ASP A 432 12.30 -13.12 5.78
CA ASP A 432 13.18 -14.22 5.37
C ASP A 432 13.74 -14.99 6.57
N ASP A 433 14.13 -14.30 7.64
CA ASP A 433 14.76 -14.90 8.82
C ASP A 433 13.78 -15.80 9.58
N VAL A 434 12.52 -15.39 9.69
CA VAL A 434 11.46 -16.18 10.37
C VAL A 434 10.64 -17.05 9.41
N THR A 435 10.78 -16.87 8.09
CA THR A 435 9.93 -17.53 7.06
C THR A 435 8.42 -17.39 7.38
N ASN A 436 8.00 -16.18 7.72
CA ASN A 436 6.63 -15.88 8.18
C ASN A 436 6.34 -14.37 7.98
N CYS A 437 5.10 -13.95 8.23
CA CYS A 437 4.67 -12.55 8.31
C CYS A 437 4.75 -11.71 7.02
N GLU A 438 4.96 -12.30 5.85
CA GLU A 438 4.96 -11.59 4.57
C GLU A 438 3.59 -10.96 4.28
N ASP A 439 2.53 -11.63 4.70
CA ASP A 439 1.14 -11.20 4.64
C ASP A 439 0.87 -9.98 5.54
N ILE A 440 1.36 -10.01 6.79
CA ILE A 440 1.30 -8.89 7.74
C ILE A 440 2.09 -7.70 7.17
N ALA A 441 3.29 -7.93 6.64
CA ALA A 441 4.11 -6.89 6.04
C ALA A 441 3.38 -6.21 4.86
N MET A 442 2.72 -6.99 3.99
CA MET A 442 1.92 -6.43 2.90
C MET A 442 0.73 -5.61 3.40
N ASN A 443 0.02 -6.08 4.44
CA ASN A 443 -1.09 -5.31 5.05
C ASN A 443 -0.60 -4.02 5.69
N PHE A 444 0.55 -4.04 6.39
CA PHE A 444 1.20 -2.86 6.94
C PHE A 444 1.52 -1.85 5.83
N LEU A 445 2.11 -2.30 4.72
CA LEU A 445 2.46 -1.46 3.58
C LEU A 445 1.22 -0.80 2.97
N VAL A 446 0.21 -1.59 2.60
CA VAL A 446 -0.99 -1.05 1.94
C VAL A 446 -1.74 -0.10 2.87
N ALA A 447 -1.89 -0.42 4.16
CA ALA A 447 -2.53 0.45 5.14
C ALA A 447 -1.71 1.73 5.43
N HIS A 448 -0.38 1.65 5.36
CA HIS A 448 0.51 2.80 5.48
C HIS A 448 0.36 3.75 4.29
N LEU A 449 0.33 3.22 3.06
CA LEU A 449 0.23 4.01 1.83
C LEU A 449 -1.16 4.63 1.64
N THR A 450 -2.23 3.86 1.90
CA THR A 450 -3.60 4.25 1.52
C THR A 450 -4.40 4.86 2.67
N ARG A 451 -3.97 4.60 3.92
CA ARG A 451 -4.73 4.90 5.13
C ARG A 451 -6.13 4.27 5.11
N GLN A 452 -6.27 3.10 4.52
CA GLN A 452 -7.51 2.33 4.50
C GLN A 452 -7.30 0.91 5.02
N SER A 453 -8.37 0.31 5.55
CA SER A 453 -8.42 -1.09 5.97
C SER A 453 -8.51 -2.02 4.75
N PRO A 454 -8.30 -3.33 4.88
CA PRO A 454 -8.59 -4.28 3.80
C PRO A 454 -10.11 -4.54 3.67
N ILE A 455 -10.56 -5.28 2.64
CA ILE A 455 -11.98 -5.66 2.43
C ILE A 455 -12.12 -7.19 2.45
N LYS A 456 -12.86 -7.70 3.42
CA LYS A 456 -13.21 -9.11 3.48
C LYS A 456 -14.33 -9.42 2.51
N THR A 457 -14.18 -10.49 1.75
CA THR A 457 -15.24 -11.09 0.93
C THR A 457 -15.66 -12.43 1.52
N THR A 458 -16.94 -12.76 1.38
CA THR A 458 -17.54 -14.04 1.81
C THR A 458 -17.47 -14.29 3.32
N ASP A 459 -18.18 -15.29 3.82
CA ASP A 459 -18.27 -15.54 5.25
C ASP A 459 -17.03 -16.29 5.82
N LYS A 460 -16.32 -17.05 4.98
CA LYS A 460 -15.17 -17.87 5.35
C LYS A 460 -14.09 -17.08 6.10
N TRP A 461 -13.90 -17.38 7.38
CA TRP A 461 -12.88 -16.73 8.22
C TRP A 461 -11.49 -17.37 8.07
N THR A 462 -11.46 -18.67 7.83
CA THR A 462 -10.25 -19.47 7.63
C THR A 462 -10.51 -20.45 6.51
N LEU A 463 -9.54 -20.56 5.59
CA LEU A 463 -9.56 -21.57 4.53
C LEU A 463 -8.77 -22.78 5.04
N LYS A 464 -9.35 -23.97 4.96
CA LYS A 464 -8.72 -25.22 5.40
C LYS A 464 -8.24 -25.99 4.17
N CYS A 465 -7.04 -26.55 4.23
CA CYS A 465 -6.59 -27.58 3.29
C CYS A 465 -7.03 -28.95 3.82
N PRO A 466 -7.94 -29.68 3.14
CA PRO A 466 -8.40 -30.98 3.60
C PRO A 466 -7.34 -32.09 3.49
N THR A 467 -6.40 -31.94 2.55
CA THR A 467 -5.43 -32.98 2.15
C THR A 467 -4.02 -32.77 2.69
N CYS A 468 -3.77 -31.70 3.45
CA CYS A 468 -2.45 -31.34 3.92
C CYS A 468 -2.10 -32.01 5.27
N SER A 469 -1.05 -32.84 5.27
CA SER A 469 -0.50 -33.48 6.48
C SER A 469 0.29 -32.50 7.35
N GLU A 470 0.95 -31.49 6.76
CA GLU A 470 1.80 -30.50 7.44
C GLU A 470 1.51 -29.08 6.92
N SER A 471 1.51 -28.10 7.83
CA SER A 471 1.23 -26.69 7.50
C SER A 471 1.96 -25.77 8.48
N LEU A 472 2.53 -24.66 7.98
CA LEU A 472 3.37 -23.73 8.75
C LEU A 472 2.70 -23.19 10.03
N TRP A 473 1.37 -23.03 10.03
CA TRP A 473 0.63 -22.54 11.19
C TRP A 473 0.52 -23.54 12.35
N ARG A 474 0.83 -24.83 12.13
CA ARG A 474 0.79 -25.86 13.19
C ARG A 474 2.02 -25.80 14.10
N ASP A 475 3.05 -25.04 13.74
CA ASP A 475 4.18 -24.79 14.61
C ASP A 475 3.74 -23.95 15.84
N GLN A 476 4.21 -24.33 17.03
CA GLN A 476 3.92 -23.63 18.27
C GLN A 476 4.54 -22.22 18.30
N SER A 477 5.62 -21.97 17.53
CA SER A 477 6.24 -20.64 17.42
C SER A 477 5.44 -19.67 16.55
N HIS A 478 4.60 -20.17 15.64
CA HIS A 478 3.99 -19.39 14.56
C HIS A 478 3.25 -18.13 15.03
N PHE A 479 2.48 -18.24 16.11
CA PHE A 479 1.74 -17.10 16.65
C PHE A 479 2.63 -16.12 17.41
N ARG A 480 3.69 -16.61 18.07
CA ARG A 480 4.66 -15.77 18.76
C ARG A 480 5.45 -14.93 17.76
N GLU A 481 5.94 -15.56 16.69
CA GLU A 481 6.63 -14.87 15.60
C GLU A 481 5.74 -13.78 14.97
N ARG A 482 4.46 -14.07 14.71
CA ARG A 482 3.53 -13.05 14.17
C ARG A 482 3.32 -11.87 15.12
N ASN A 483 3.35 -12.08 16.43
CA ASN A 483 3.32 -10.98 17.40
C ASN A 483 4.61 -10.14 17.30
N ASP A 484 5.76 -10.81 17.24
CA ASP A 484 7.07 -10.17 17.13
C ASP A 484 7.21 -9.37 15.83
N CYS A 485 6.65 -9.89 14.72
CA CYS A 485 6.54 -9.18 13.46
C CYS A 485 5.74 -7.87 13.59
N ILE A 486 4.56 -7.89 14.24
CA ILE A 486 3.78 -6.66 14.48
C ILE A 486 4.58 -5.65 15.31
N HIS A 487 5.28 -6.10 16.36
CA HIS A 487 6.11 -5.24 17.18
C HIS A 487 7.27 -4.62 16.39
N LEU A 488 8.01 -5.44 15.65
CA LEU A 488 9.14 -4.97 14.83
C LEU A 488 8.68 -4.02 13.74
N PHE A 489 7.62 -4.35 13.00
CA PHE A 489 7.13 -3.50 11.91
C PHE A 489 6.60 -2.18 12.47
N THR A 490 5.89 -2.21 13.60
CA THR A 490 5.43 -0.99 14.29
C THR A 490 6.60 -0.10 14.69
N LYS A 491 7.70 -0.70 15.19
CA LYS A 491 8.93 0.04 15.51
C LYS A 491 9.58 0.66 14.27
N ILE A 492 9.68 -0.09 13.16
CA ILE A 492 10.29 0.40 11.91
C ILE A 492 9.44 1.52 11.29
N TYR A 493 8.11 1.35 11.22
CA TYR A 493 7.18 2.39 10.74
C TYR A 493 6.97 3.53 11.74
N GLY A 494 7.40 3.36 13.00
CA GLY A 494 7.23 4.34 14.09
C GLY A 494 5.80 4.42 14.63
N TYR A 495 4.85 3.68 14.05
CA TYR A 495 3.47 3.53 14.47
C TYR A 495 2.87 2.27 13.83
N ASN A 496 1.71 1.82 14.30
CA ASN A 496 0.98 0.72 13.68
C ASN A 496 0.02 1.28 12.61
N PRO A 497 0.24 1.00 11.31
CA PRO A 497 -0.56 1.55 10.22
C PRO A 497 -1.89 0.83 10.01
N LEU A 498 -2.08 -0.37 10.56
CA LEU A 498 -3.25 -1.19 10.34
C LEU A 498 -4.53 -0.47 10.80
N LYS A 499 -5.59 -0.60 10.00
CA LYS A 499 -6.91 -0.02 10.32
C LYS A 499 -7.95 -1.12 10.48
N PHE A 500 -8.75 -1.00 11.52
CA PHE A 500 -9.91 -1.87 11.70
C PHE A 500 -10.99 -1.58 10.67
N THR A 501 -11.78 -2.60 10.38
CA THR A 501 -13.04 -2.51 9.68
C THR A 501 -14.00 -3.57 10.18
N GLN A 502 -15.28 -3.23 10.16
CA GLN A 502 -16.39 -4.16 10.39
C GLN A 502 -17.09 -4.50 9.06
N TYR A 503 -16.52 -4.03 7.94
CA TYR A 503 -17.10 -4.17 6.61
C TYR A 503 -16.74 -5.53 5.99
N ARG A 504 -17.77 -6.20 5.47
CA ARG A 504 -17.67 -7.39 4.63
C ARG A 504 -18.49 -7.15 3.37
N ALA A 505 -17.93 -7.48 2.22
CA ALA A 505 -18.64 -7.46 0.95
C ALA A 505 -19.29 -8.83 0.68
N ASP A 506 -20.60 -8.81 0.42
CA ASP A 506 -21.38 -9.94 -0.08
C ASP A 506 -22.05 -9.52 -1.41
N SER A 507 -22.43 -10.49 -2.25
CA SER A 507 -23.18 -10.19 -3.49
C SER A 507 -24.52 -9.52 -3.15
N VAL A 508 -24.95 -8.55 -3.97
CA VAL A 508 -26.18 -7.77 -3.75
C VAL A 508 -27.42 -8.65 -3.54
N LEU A 509 -27.55 -9.73 -4.30
CA LEU A 509 -28.68 -10.69 -4.19
C LEU A 509 -28.39 -11.88 -3.27
N PHE A 510 -27.33 -11.82 -2.46
CA PHE A 510 -26.97 -12.87 -1.52
C PHE A 510 -28.03 -12.98 -0.42
N LYS A 511 -28.48 -14.21 -0.15
CA LYS A 511 -29.58 -14.50 0.80
C LYS A 511 -30.89 -13.72 0.55
N THR A 512 -31.06 -13.13 -0.62
CA THR A 512 -32.33 -12.50 -1.04
C THR A 512 -33.25 -13.54 -1.65
N ASP A 513 -34.53 -13.52 -1.30
CA ASP A 513 -35.54 -14.32 -1.99
C ASP A 513 -35.93 -13.63 -3.30
N LEU A 514 -35.89 -14.39 -4.40
CA LEU A 514 -36.17 -13.87 -5.74
C LEU A 514 -37.47 -14.49 -6.29
N PRO A 515 -38.22 -13.72 -7.11
CA PRO A 515 -39.30 -14.28 -7.92
C PRO A 515 -38.83 -15.46 -8.79
N PRO A 516 -39.72 -16.39 -9.17
CA PRO A 516 -39.35 -17.59 -9.95
C PRO A 516 -38.71 -17.30 -11.31
N ASP A 517 -38.96 -16.13 -11.91
CA ASP A 517 -38.41 -15.68 -13.19
C ASP A 517 -37.01 -15.02 -13.07
N ARG A 518 -36.49 -14.86 -11.84
CA ARG A 518 -35.23 -14.16 -11.57
C ARG A 518 -34.18 -15.09 -11.00
N GLN A 519 -32.92 -14.85 -11.37
CA GLN A 519 -31.78 -15.62 -10.89
C GLN A 519 -30.79 -14.75 -10.12
N LYS A 520 -30.18 -15.30 -9.06
CA LYS A 520 -29.05 -14.69 -8.37
C LYS A 520 -27.81 -14.65 -9.26
N CYS A 521 -26.97 -13.63 -9.08
CA CYS A 521 -25.70 -13.51 -9.78
C CYS A 521 -24.71 -14.64 -9.44
N PHE A 522 -24.77 -15.10 -8.18
CA PHE A 522 -23.97 -16.20 -7.67
C PHE A 522 -24.90 -17.17 -6.93
N ARG A 523 -24.67 -18.48 -7.08
CA ARG A 523 -25.58 -19.51 -6.54
C ARG A 523 -25.30 -19.76 -5.06
N SER A 524 -24.02 -19.72 -4.68
CA SER A 524 -23.52 -19.82 -3.30
C SER A 524 -22.22 -19.01 -3.23
N ILE A 525 -22.07 -18.19 -2.18
CA ILE A 525 -20.86 -17.42 -1.84
C ILE A 525 -20.56 -17.66 -0.38
#